data_AF-A0A069RPX2-F1
#
_entry.id   AF-A0A069RPX2-F1
#
_cell.length_a   1.000
_cell.length_b   1.000
_cell.length_c   1.000
_cell.angle_alpha   90.00
_cell.angle_beta   90.00
_cell.angle_gamma   90.00
#
_symmetry.space_group_name_H-M   'P 1'
#
loop_
_entity.id
_entity.type
_entity.pdbx_description
1 polymer ?
#
loop_
_entity_poly.entity_id
_entity_poly.type
_entity_poly.pdbx_seq_one_letter_code
_entity_poly.pdbx_strand_id
1 'polypeptide(L)' 'MLNGSKIREFRVNLGYTARDIESITQNPRYSTAISKSYLEELERGDKKNPSFQKVVVLASVLGCKLDELVMTV' A
#
# COMPACT_ATOMS: atom_id res chain seq x y z
N MET A 1 12.70 6.08 0.03
CA MET A 1 12.37 4.63 0.10
C MET A 1 10.99 4.47 0.74
N LEU A 2 10.21 3.44 0.43
CA LEU A 2 8.91 3.23 1.08
C LEU A 2 9.08 2.66 2.48
N ASN A 3 8.24 3.12 3.39
CA ASN A 3 8.18 2.63 4.75
C ASN A 3 7.15 1.48 4.85
N GLY A 4 7.63 0.25 4.64
CA GLY A 4 6.80 -0.96 4.66
C GLY A 4 6.06 -1.18 5.99
N SER A 5 6.72 -0.91 7.12
CA SER A 5 6.08 -1.06 8.44
C SER A 5 4.95 -0.06 8.64
N LYS A 6 5.10 1.17 8.14
CA LYS A 6 4.06 2.20 8.22
C LYS A 6 2.85 1.91 7.33
N ILE A 7 3.07 1.31 6.14
CA ILE A 7 1.96 0.78 5.30
C ILE A 7 1.15 -0.25 6.09
N ARG A 8 1.83 -1.20 6.75
CA ARG A 8 1.19 -2.22 7.58
C ARG A 8 0.42 -1.61 8.75
N GLU A 9 1.01 -0.64 9.42
CA GLU A 9 0.40 0.07 10.55
C GLU A 9 -0.92 0.72 10.14
N PHE A 10 -0.93 1.55 9.08
CA PHE A 10 -2.15 2.17 8.58
C PHE A 10 -3.22 1.14 8.21
N ARG A 11 -2.81 0.07 7.51
CA ARG A 11 -3.74 -0.98 7.10
C ARG A 11 -4.41 -1.65 8.30
N VAL A 12 -3.63 -2.02 9.32
CA VAL A 12 -4.14 -2.69 10.52
C VAL A 12 -5.01 -1.73 11.36
N ASN A 13 -4.65 -0.45 11.45
CA ASN A 13 -5.45 0.56 12.15
C ASN A 13 -6.82 0.79 11.50
N LEU A 14 -6.93 0.59 10.19
CA LEU A 14 -8.21 0.60 9.46
C LEU A 14 -8.99 -0.72 9.56
N GLY A 15 -8.42 -1.75 10.21
CA GLY A 15 -9.04 -3.07 10.35
C GLY A 15 -8.97 -3.94 9.09
N TYR A 16 -8.12 -3.59 8.12
CA TYR A 16 -8.00 -4.32 6.86
C TYR A 16 -6.96 -5.43 6.92
N THR A 17 -7.29 -6.56 6.29
CA THR A 17 -6.32 -7.60 5.90
C THR A 17 -5.66 -7.24 4.57
N ALA A 18 -4.55 -7.90 4.23
CA ALA A 18 -3.94 -7.73 2.91
C ALA A 18 -4.87 -8.18 1.77
N ARG A 19 -5.78 -9.12 2.03
CA ARG A 19 -6.79 -9.57 1.06
C ARG A 19 -7.89 -8.51 0.86
N ASP A 20 -8.25 -7.77 1.90
CA ASP A 20 -9.23 -6.68 1.76
C ASP A 20 -8.69 -5.57 0.84
N ILE A 21 -7.40 -5.21 0.97
CA ILE A 21 -6.77 -4.25 0.07
C ILE A 21 -6.79 -4.73 -1.38
N GLU A 22 -6.52 -6.02 -1.62
CA GLU A 22 -6.62 -6.62 -2.95
C GLU A 22 -8.04 -6.52 -3.51
N SER A 23 -9.06 -6.91 -2.75
CA SER A 23 -10.45 -6.81 -3.17
C SER A 23 -10.91 -5.36 -3.41
N ILE A 24 -10.49 -4.41 -2.56
CA ILE A 24 -10.81 -2.99 -2.72
C ILE A 24 -10.20 -2.44 -4.01
N THR A 25 -8.93 -2.75 -4.27
CA THR A 25 -8.15 -2.18 -5.39
C THR A 25 -8.47 -2.83 -6.73
N GLN A 26 -9.20 -3.94 -6.77
CA GLN A 26 -9.80 -4.48 -7.99
C GLN A 26 -10.94 -3.62 -8.55
N ASN A 27 -11.50 -2.71 -7.75
CA ASN A 27 -12.52 -1.79 -8.23
C ASN A 27 -11.97 -0.89 -9.36
N PRO A 28 -12.66 -0.77 -10.51
CA PRO A 28 -12.20 0.03 -11.66
C PRO A 28 -11.97 1.51 -11.38
N ARG A 29 -12.45 2.04 -10.23
CA ARG A 29 -12.15 3.41 -9.78
C ARG A 29 -10.65 3.64 -9.50
N TYR A 30 -9.89 2.58 -9.26
CA TYR A 30 -8.46 2.66 -9.02
C TYR A 30 -7.67 2.39 -10.30
N SER A 31 -6.60 3.14 -10.51
CA SER A 31 -5.76 3.02 -11.72
C SER A 31 -4.95 1.72 -11.77
N THR A 32 -4.82 1.00 -10.66
CA THR A 32 -4.12 -0.28 -10.59
C THR A 32 -4.59 -1.10 -9.39
N ALA A 33 -4.69 -2.42 -9.57
CA ALA A 33 -4.94 -3.35 -8.48
C ALA A 33 -3.64 -3.70 -7.74
N ILE A 34 -3.73 -3.96 -6.44
CA ILE A 34 -2.61 -4.37 -5.60
C ILE A 34 -2.89 -5.77 -5.11
N SER A 35 -2.11 -6.76 -5.57
CA SER A 35 -2.29 -8.13 -5.09
C SER A 35 -1.88 -8.26 -3.64
N LYS A 36 -2.44 -9.26 -2.96
CA LYS A 36 -2.09 -9.60 -1.58
C LYS A 36 -0.57 -9.80 -1.43
N SER A 37 0.02 -10.60 -2.32
CA SER A 37 1.46 -10.91 -2.29
C SER A 37 2.33 -9.67 -2.46
N TYR A 38 1.94 -8.77 -3.36
CA TYR A 38 2.66 -7.52 -3.63
C TYR A 38 2.65 -6.60 -2.40
N LEU A 39 1.51 -6.48 -1.73
CA LEU A 39 1.39 -5.72 -0.50
C LEU A 39 2.24 -6.33 0.62
N GLU A 40 2.24 -7.65 0.79
CA GLU A 40 3.07 -8.32 1.81
C GLU A 40 4.57 -8.14 1.55
N GLU A 41 5.02 -8.19 0.28
CA GLU A 41 6.40 -7.85 -0.11
C GLU A 41 6.76 -6.40 0.23
N LEU A 42 5.83 -5.46 0.03
CA LEU A 42 6.02 -4.06 0.39
C LEU A 42 6.16 -3.87 1.89
N GLU A 43 5.28 -4.51 2.67
CA GLU A 43 5.26 -4.38 4.13
C GLU A 43 6.52 -4.94 4.78
N ARG A 44 7.12 -5.99 4.20
CA ARG A 44 8.41 -6.55 4.65
C ARG A 44 9.62 -5.72 4.20
N GLY A 45 9.46 -4.83 3.22
CA GLY A 45 10.57 -4.10 2.62
C GLY A 45 11.34 -4.88 1.54
N ASP A 46 10.82 -6.05 1.11
CA ASP A 46 11.43 -6.85 0.04
C ASP A 46 11.32 -6.16 -1.33
N LYS A 47 10.32 -5.28 -1.48
CA LYS A 47 10.06 -4.58 -2.74
C LYS A 47 10.95 -3.35 -2.91
N LYS A 48 12.02 -3.49 -3.71
CA LYS A 48 12.99 -2.42 -3.95
C LYS A 48 12.48 -1.28 -4.84
N ASN A 49 11.70 -1.60 -5.88
CA ASN A 49 11.21 -0.63 -6.87
C ASN A 49 9.70 -0.78 -7.13
N PRO A 50 8.84 -0.34 -6.20
CA PRO A 50 7.41 -0.30 -6.45
C PRO A 50 7.03 0.75 -7.48
N SER A 51 6.00 0.46 -8.27
CA SER A 51 5.44 1.41 -9.22
C SER A 51 4.80 2.57 -8.48
N PHE A 52 5.10 3.80 -8.88
CA PHE A 52 4.51 5.01 -8.30
C PHE A 52 2.97 4.94 -8.25
N GLN A 53 2.33 4.45 -9.32
CA GLN A 53 0.87 4.31 -9.36
C GLN A 53 0.33 3.39 -8.25
N LYS A 54 1.04 2.30 -7.92
CA LYS A 54 0.65 1.41 -6.82
C LYS A 54 0.79 2.10 -5.47
N VAL A 55 1.80 2.95 -5.30
CA VAL A 55 1.95 3.74 -4.06
C VAL A 55 0.84 4.76 -3.91
N VAL A 56 0.47 5.45 -5.00
CA VAL A 56 -0.65 6.41 -5.00
C VAL A 56 -1.97 5.72 -4.65
N VAL A 57 -2.25 4.56 -5.24
CA VAL A 57 -3.45 3.78 -4.88
C VAL A 57 -3.40 3.33 -3.42
N LEU A 58 -2.25 2.88 -2.90
CA LEU A 58 -2.12 2.54 -1.49
C LEU A 58 -2.43 3.72 -0.57
N ALA A 59 -1.85 4.90 -0.84
CA ALA A 59 -2.14 6.11 -0.06
C ALA A 59 -3.64 6.44 -0.06
N SER A 60 -4.29 6.34 -1.24
CA SER A 60 -5.73 6.56 -1.38
C SER A 60 -6.58 5.56 -0.60
N VAL A 61 -6.23 4.26 -0.60
CA VAL A 61 -6.97 3.23 0.14
C VAL A 61 -6.75 3.35 1.64
N LEU A 62 -5.53 3.71 2.04
CA LEU A 62 -5.14 3.87 3.45
C LEU A 62 -5.55 5.23 4.04
N GLY A 63 -6.16 6.12 3.25
CA GLY A 63 -6.63 7.42 3.72
C GLY A 63 -5.51 8.32 4.26
N CYS A 64 -4.28 8.16 3.76
CA CYS A 64 -3.11 8.93 4.18
C CYS A 64 -2.51 9.69 2.99
N LYS A 65 -1.65 10.66 3.29
CA LYS A 65 -0.87 11.35 2.25
C LYS A 65 0.31 10.49 1.82
N LEU A 66 0.75 10.68 0.57
CA LEU A 66 1.82 9.88 -0.02
C LEU A 66 3.15 10.02 0.72
N ASP A 67 3.47 11.22 1.19
CA ASP A 67 4.66 11.53 1.98
C ASP A 67 4.72 10.75 3.29
N GLU A 68 3.57 10.41 3.89
CA GLU A 68 3.51 9.60 5.10
C GLU A 68 3.96 8.14 4.89
N LEU A 69 3.89 7.64 3.65
CA LEU A 69 4.34 6.30 3.27
C LEU A 69 5.82 6.26 2.88
N VAL A 70 6.46 7.41 2.72
CA VAL A 70 7.86 7.52 2.29
C VAL A 70 8.75 7.77 3.50
N MET A 71 9.91 7.12 3.54
CA MET A 71 10.97 7.48 4.49
C MET A 71 11.63 8.78 4.04
N THR A 72 11.59 9.79 4.90
CA THR A 72 12.46 10.95 4.80
C THR A 72 13.88 10.49 5.12
N VAL A 73 14.80 10.71 4.17
CA VAL A 73 16.25 10.59 4.39
C VAL A 73 16.77 11.80 5.15
#